data_AF-A0A2E8UW54-F1
#
_entry.id   AF-A0A2E8UW54-F1
#
_cell.length_a   1.000
_cell.length_b   1.000
_cell.length_c   1.000
_cell.angle_alpha   90.00
_cell.angle_beta   90.00
_cell.angle_gamma   90.00
#
_symmetry.space_group_name_H-M   'P 1'
#
loop_
_entity.id
_entity.type
_entity.pdbx_description
1 polymer ?
#
loop_
_entity_poly.entity_id
_entity_poly.type
_entity_poly.pdbx_seq_one_letter_code
_entity_poly.pdbx_strand_id
1 'polypeptide(L)'
;MPRKKTQKEYGSLLEQFGMKPYKPKAREKYMSKPQLNHFRKLLNAWKEQLEIEAEETVKHLKTDSNNLADPNDRATQESEFGLELRTRDRERKLLRKIQISLIKIDEGTFGYCEETGEEI
;
A
#
# COMPACT_ATOMS: atom_id res chain seq x y z
N MET A 1 -0.10 -5.34 28.95
CA MET A 1 -0.62 -3.98 28.66
C MET A 1 -0.82 -3.85 27.15
N PRO A 2 -2.03 -3.61 26.63
CA PRO A 2 -2.22 -3.44 25.20
C PRO A 2 -1.85 -2.00 24.81
N ARG A 3 -0.87 -1.85 23.90
CA ARG A 3 -0.47 -0.55 23.36
C ARG A 3 -1.60 -0.04 22.45
N LYS A 4 -2.26 1.05 22.85
CA LYS A 4 -3.13 1.83 21.96
C LYS A 4 -2.27 2.40 20.83
N LYS A 5 -2.33 1.83 19.62
CA LYS A 5 -1.77 2.45 18.42
C LYS A 5 -2.60 3.71 18.13
N THR A 6 -2.04 4.87 18.45
CA THR A 6 -2.71 6.16 18.26
C THR A 6 -2.63 6.59 16.80
N GLN A 7 -3.60 7.41 16.37
CA GLN A 7 -3.89 7.93 15.02
C GLN A 7 -2.69 8.51 14.21
N LYS A 8 -1.48 8.56 14.78
CA LYS A 8 -0.26 9.16 14.19
C LYS A 8 0.31 8.36 13.02
N GLU A 9 0.16 7.04 12.97
CA GLU A 9 0.70 6.20 11.88
C GLU A 9 -0.15 6.30 10.59
N TYR A 10 -1.46 6.50 10.70
CA TYR A 10 -2.36 6.62 9.54
C TYR A 10 -2.30 8.00 8.86
N GLY A 11 -1.74 9.02 9.53
CA GLY A 11 -1.54 10.36 8.97
C GLY A 11 -0.61 10.36 7.76
N SER A 12 0.40 9.49 7.76
CA SER A 12 1.43 9.45 6.71
C SER A 12 0.89 9.07 5.32
N LEU A 13 -0.06 8.13 5.24
CA LEU A 13 -0.59 7.66 3.95
C LEU A 13 -1.56 8.67 3.33
N LEU A 14 -2.40 9.29 4.16
CA LEU A 14 -3.34 10.32 3.70
C LEU A 14 -2.60 11.57 3.23
N GLU A 15 -1.56 11.99 3.96
CA GLU A 15 -0.71 13.11 3.58
C GLU A 15 0.07 12.83 2.29
N GLN A 16 0.63 11.62 2.14
CA GLN A 16 1.33 11.19 0.92
C GLN A 16 0.47 11.37 -0.34
N PHE A 17 -0.83 11.07 -0.26
CA PHE A 17 -1.76 11.20 -1.38
C PHE A 17 -2.57 12.50 -1.37
N GLY A 18 -2.21 13.48 -0.53
CA GLY A 18 -2.92 14.77 -0.45
C GLY A 18 -4.40 14.66 -0.04
N MET A 19 -4.80 13.56 0.60
CA MET A 19 -6.17 13.31 1.03
C MET A 19 -6.40 13.72 2.48
N LYS A 20 -7.59 14.27 2.75
CA LYS A 20 -8.00 14.59 4.12
C LYS A 20 -8.67 13.36 4.75
N PRO A 21 -8.56 13.19 6.09
CA PRO A 21 -9.32 12.18 6.81
C PRO A 21 -10.83 12.34 6.57
N TYR A 22 -11.52 11.21 6.38
CA TYR A 22 -12.98 11.22 6.24
C TYR A 22 -13.64 11.68 7.56
N LYS A 23 -14.63 12.57 7.46
CA LYS A 23 -15.39 13.07 8.62
C LYS A 23 -16.81 12.50 8.56
N PRO A 24 -17.15 11.51 9.42
CA PRO A 24 -18.47 10.91 9.41
C PRO A 24 -19.53 11.91 9.87
N LYS A 25 -20.74 11.77 9.31
CA LYS A 25 -21.90 12.57 9.71
C LYS A 25 -22.60 11.94 10.91
N ALA A 26 -23.34 12.74 11.68
CA ALA A 26 -24.15 12.25 12.78
C ALA A 26 -25.16 11.20 12.26
N ARG A 27 -25.22 10.03 12.91
CA ARG A 27 -26.07 8.88 12.55
C ARG A 27 -25.79 8.28 11.16
N GLU A 28 -24.59 8.49 10.62
CA GLU A 28 -24.17 7.79 9.41
C GLU A 28 -23.97 6.30 9.70
N LYS A 29 -24.50 5.44 8.80
CA LYS A 29 -24.28 3.99 8.90
C LYS A 29 -22.81 3.67 8.63
N TYR A 30 -22.29 2.67 9.34
CA TYR A 30 -20.95 2.13 9.08
C TYR A 30 -20.85 1.65 7.62
N MET A 31 -19.72 1.94 6.97
CA MET A 31 -19.45 1.64 5.56
C MET A 31 -20.53 2.17 4.61
N SER A 32 -20.96 3.41 4.86
CA SER A 32 -21.84 4.15 3.96
C SER A 32 -21.18 4.35 2.57
N LYS A 33 -22.00 4.63 1.54
CA LYS A 33 -21.47 4.94 0.20
C LYS A 33 -20.40 6.05 0.21
N PRO A 34 -20.57 7.17 0.94
CA PRO A 34 -19.50 8.18 1.06
C PRO A 34 -18.21 7.67 1.73
N GLN A 35 -18.30 6.82 2.75
CA GLN A 35 -17.14 6.20 3.41
C GLN A 35 -16.41 5.25 2.46
N LEU A 36 -17.14 4.33 1.83
CA LEU A 36 -16.59 3.39 0.86
C LEU A 36 -15.93 4.09 -0.33
N ASN A 37 -16.52 5.19 -0.81
CA ASN A 37 -15.91 6.01 -1.86
C ASN A 37 -14.60 6.67 -1.42
N HIS A 38 -14.47 7.06 -0.15
CA HIS A 38 -13.22 7.59 0.39
C HIS A 38 -12.14 6.50 0.44
N PHE A 39 -12.46 5.33 0.99
CA PHE A 39 -11.53 4.19 0.99
C PHE A 39 -11.15 3.72 -0.41
N ARG A 40 -12.09 3.65 -1.35
CA ARG A 40 -11.81 3.28 -2.74
C ARG A 40 -10.83 4.25 -3.40
N LYS A 41 -10.98 5.56 -3.17
CA LYS A 41 -10.02 6.57 -3.67
C LYS A 41 -8.63 6.36 -3.08
N LEU A 42 -8.54 6.14 -1.77
CA LEU A 42 -7.28 5.87 -1.09
C LEU A 42 -6.59 4.61 -1.61
N LEU A 43 -7.33 3.51 -1.72
CA LEU A 43 -6.81 2.24 -2.20
C LEU A 43 -6.35 2.32 -3.66
N ASN A 44 -7.09 3.05 -4.52
CA ASN A 44 -6.69 3.25 -5.91
C ASN A 44 -5.43 4.13 -6.04
N ALA A 45 -5.34 5.23 -5.28
CA ALA A 45 -4.14 6.07 -5.27
C ALA A 45 -2.90 5.27 -4.81
N TRP A 46 -3.07 4.44 -3.78
CA TRP A 46 -1.98 3.59 -3.31
C TRP A 46 -1.60 2.49 -4.30
N LYS A 47 -2.60 1.89 -4.96
CA LYS A 47 -2.39 0.91 -6.04
C LYS A 47 -1.54 1.52 -7.15
N GLU A 48 -1.93 2.69 -7.65
CA GLU A 48 -1.25 3.40 -8.73
C GLU A 48 0.20 3.72 -8.35
N GLN A 49 0.43 4.22 -7.13
CA GLN A 49 1.79 4.50 -6.64
C GLN A 49 2.68 3.25 -6.63
N LEU A 50 2.18 2.11 -6.14
CA LEU A 50 2.95 0.85 -6.11
C LEU A 50 3.23 0.29 -7.50
N GLU A 51 2.35 0.57 -8.48
CA GLU A 51 2.53 0.21 -9.89
C GLU A 51 3.59 1.10 -10.55
N ILE A 52 3.61 2.41 -10.27
CA ILE A 52 4.65 3.34 -10.75
C ILE A 52 6.02 2.95 -10.17
N GLU A 53 6.11 2.75 -8.86
CA GLU A 53 7.35 2.32 -8.20
C GLU A 53 7.88 0.99 -8.77
N ALA A 54 6.98 0.09 -9.17
CA ALA A 54 7.34 -1.14 -9.85
C ALA A 54 8.06 -0.91 -11.17
N GLU A 55 7.51 -0.02 -12.00
CA GLU A 55 8.05 0.30 -13.31
C GLU A 55 9.40 1.01 -13.19
N GLU A 56 9.55 1.89 -12.19
CA GLU A 56 10.80 2.59 -11.90
C GLU A 56 11.90 1.63 -11.47
N THR A 57 11.64 0.72 -10.53
CA THR A 57 12.61 -0.33 -10.15
C THR A 57 13.02 -1.18 -11.35
N VAL A 58 12.09 -1.59 -12.21
CA VAL A 58 12.45 -2.39 -13.41
C VAL A 58 13.36 -1.60 -14.36
N LYS A 59 13.15 -0.29 -14.50
CA LYS A 59 14.05 0.56 -15.29
C LYS A 59 15.43 0.66 -14.63
N HIS A 60 15.49 0.90 -13.32
CA HIS A 60 16.72 1.01 -12.55
C HIS A 60 17.57 -0.27 -12.63
N LEU A 61 16.96 -1.44 -12.40
CA LEU A 61 17.65 -2.73 -12.50
C LEU A 61 18.21 -3.00 -13.91
N LYS A 62 17.55 -2.49 -14.97
CA LYS A 62 18.01 -2.65 -16.34
C LYS A 62 19.15 -1.69 -16.71
N THR A 63 19.13 -0.45 -16.20
CA THR A 63 20.17 0.54 -16.49
C THR A 63 21.47 0.20 -15.78
N ASP A 64 21.36 -0.27 -14.53
CA ASP A 64 22.49 -0.41 -13.62
C ASP A 64 23.21 -1.75 -13.80
N SER A 65 22.61 -2.72 -14.49
CA SER A 65 23.22 -4.01 -14.85
C SER A 65 24.47 -3.90 -15.77
N ASN A 66 24.94 -2.70 -16.11
CA ASN A 66 26.06 -2.48 -17.02
C ASN A 66 27.40 -2.32 -16.26
N ASN A 67 28.26 -3.35 -16.39
CA ASN A 67 29.72 -3.38 -16.20
C ASN A 67 30.34 -2.43 -15.16
N LEU A 68 30.39 -2.90 -13.91
CA LEU A 68 31.22 -2.29 -12.86
C LEU A 68 32.69 -2.65 -13.06
N ALA A 69 33.57 -1.67 -12.81
CA ALA A 69 34.99 -1.75 -13.13
C ALA A 69 35.78 -2.65 -12.16
N ASP A 70 35.30 -2.83 -10.92
CA ASP A 70 35.97 -3.64 -9.91
C ASP A 70 35.04 -4.64 -9.17
N PRO A 71 35.62 -5.67 -8.50
CA PRO A 71 34.85 -6.67 -7.78
C PRO A 71 34.12 -6.17 -6.52
N ASN A 72 34.58 -5.09 -5.88
CA ASN A 72 33.97 -4.53 -4.68
C ASN A 72 32.70 -3.72 -5.03
N ASP A 73 32.77 -2.95 -6.11
CA ASP A 73 31.63 -2.27 -6.70
C ASP A 73 30.56 -3.30 -7.05
N ARG A 74 30.95 -4.40 -7.70
CA ARG A 74 30.04 -5.50 -8.05
C ARG A 74 29.37 -6.11 -6.82
N ALA A 75 30.13 -6.39 -5.77
CA ALA A 75 29.59 -6.93 -4.53
C ALA A 75 28.58 -5.98 -3.87
N THR A 76 28.84 -4.68 -3.92
CA THR A 76 27.95 -3.64 -3.37
C THR A 76 26.63 -3.60 -4.14
N GLN A 77 26.68 -3.54 -5.47
CA GLN A 77 25.50 -3.53 -6.32
C GLN A 77 24.64 -4.80 -6.16
N GLU A 78 25.26 -5.99 -6.12
CA GLU A 78 24.51 -7.24 -5.90
C GLU A 78 23.75 -7.22 -4.57
N SER A 79 24.34 -6.62 -3.54
CA SER A 79 23.69 -6.48 -2.22
C SER A 79 22.48 -5.52 -2.27
N GLU A 80 22.61 -4.41 -3.00
CA GLU A 80 21.55 -3.42 -3.20
C GLU A 80 20.38 -4.02 -3.99
N PHE A 81 20.67 -4.70 -5.10
CA PHE A 81 19.65 -5.43 -5.87
C PHE A 81 18.95 -6.51 -5.03
N GLY A 82 19.69 -7.21 -4.18
CA GLY A 82 19.13 -8.19 -3.25
C GLY A 82 18.15 -7.57 -2.25
N LEU A 83 18.42 -6.36 -1.77
CA LEU A 83 17.51 -5.62 -0.90
C LEU A 83 16.27 -5.13 -1.67
N GLU A 84 16.48 -4.54 -2.85
CA GLU A 84 15.40 -3.99 -3.67
C GLU A 84 14.40 -5.08 -4.11
N LEU A 85 14.88 -6.25 -4.56
CA LEU A 85 14.03 -7.38 -4.93
C LEU A 85 13.15 -7.86 -3.77
N ARG A 86 13.69 -7.88 -2.54
CA ARG A 86 12.91 -8.26 -1.34
C ARG A 86 11.84 -7.23 -1.01
N THR A 87 12.13 -5.94 -1.20
CA THR A 87 11.16 -4.86 -1.03
C THR A 87 10.04 -4.98 -2.06
N ARG A 88 10.39 -5.17 -3.33
CA ARG A 88 9.45 -5.41 -4.44
C ARG A 88 8.52 -6.59 -4.20
N ASP A 89 9.03 -7.69 -3.63
CA ASP A 89 8.20 -8.84 -3.29
C ASP A 89 7.14 -8.53 -2.22
N ARG A 90 7.48 -7.67 -1.26
CA ARG A 90 6.53 -7.22 -0.22
C ARG A 90 5.48 -6.30 -0.84
N GLU A 91 5.89 -5.36 -1.67
CA GLU A 91 5.00 -4.44 -2.39
C GLU A 91 4.03 -5.18 -3.31
N ARG A 92 4.50 -6.21 -4.04
CA ARG A 92 3.64 -7.05 -4.87
C ARG A 92 2.57 -7.77 -4.04
N LYS A 93 2.92 -8.28 -2.86
CA LYS A 93 1.94 -8.89 -1.94
C LYS A 93 0.96 -7.86 -1.40
N LEU A 94 1.43 -6.65 -1.10
CA LEU A 94 0.59 -5.55 -0.67
C LEU A 94 -0.39 -5.11 -1.76
N LEU A 95 0.07 -4.97 -3.01
CA LEU A 95 -0.76 -4.68 -4.18
C LEU A 95 -1.89 -5.71 -4.33
N ARG A 96 -1.59 -7.00 -4.17
CA ARG A 96 -2.60 -8.06 -4.18
C ARG A 96 -3.62 -7.89 -3.05
N LYS A 97 -3.20 -7.50 -1.85
CA LYS A 97 -4.12 -7.21 -0.73
C LYS A 97 -5.00 -6.01 -1.02
N ILE A 98 -4.46 -4.95 -1.63
CA ILE A 98 -5.23 -3.76 -2.04
C ILE A 98 -6.30 -4.14 -3.07
N GLN A 99 -5.95 -4.95 -4.07
CA GLN A 99 -6.91 -5.46 -5.06
C GLN A 99 -8.03 -6.28 -4.41
N ILE A 100 -7.71 -7.17 -3.46
CA ILE A 100 -8.71 -7.91 -2.69
C ILE A 100 -9.60 -6.96 -1.90
N SER A 101 -9.03 -5.94 -1.25
CA SER A 101 -9.80 -4.94 -0.52
C SER A 101 -10.76 -4.16 -1.43
N LEU A 102 -10.37 -3.83 -2.66
CA LEU A 102 -11.25 -3.20 -3.65
C LEU A 102 -12.41 -4.13 -4.02
N ILE A 103 -12.15 -5.42 -4.24
CA ILE A 103 -13.21 -6.42 -4.49
C ILE A 103 -14.18 -6.50 -3.31
N LYS A 104 -13.69 -6.52 -2.07
CA LYS A 104 -14.55 -6.50 -0.88
C LYS A 104 -15.44 -5.26 -0.79
N ILE A 105 -14.97 -4.12 -1.29
CA ILE A 105 -15.80 -2.90 -1.37
C ILE A 105 -16.94 -3.11 -2.38
N ASP A 106 -16.65 -3.76 -3.52
CA ASP A 106 -17.66 -4.06 -4.54
C ASP A 106 -18.70 -5.09 -4.05
N GLU A 107 -18.25 -6.08 -3.28
CA GLU A 107 -19.09 -7.12 -2.65
C GLU A 107 -19.85 -6.64 -1.40
N GLY A 108 -19.49 -5.47 -0.85
CA GLY A 108 -20.09 -4.91 0.35
C GLY A 108 -19.65 -5.56 1.66
N THR A 109 -18.59 -6.36 1.65
CA THR A 109 -18.00 -7.04 2.81
C THR A 109 -16.82 -6.28 3.42
N PHE A 110 -16.37 -5.20 2.78
CA PHE A 110 -15.30 -4.35 3.29
C PHE A 110 -15.69 -3.68 4.61
N GLY A 111 -14.78 -3.71 5.58
CA GLY A 111 -15.01 -3.16 6.92
C GLY A 111 -15.55 -4.17 7.95
N TYR A 112 -15.83 -5.40 7.54
CA TYR A 112 -16.35 -6.43 8.45
C TYR A 112 -15.34 -7.56 8.63
N CYS A 113 -15.25 -8.10 9.84
CA CYS A 113 -14.41 -9.25 10.15
C CYS A 113 -14.92 -10.49 9.39
N GLU A 114 -14.02 -11.21 8.71
CA GLU A 114 -14.40 -12.41 7.94
C GLU A 114 -14.86 -13.57 8.84
N GLU A 115 -14.40 -13.62 10.10
CA GLU A 115 -14.73 -14.69 11.03
C GLU A 115 -16.00 -14.40 11.85
N THR A 116 -16.15 -13.15 12.33
CA THR A 116 -17.24 -12.78 13.26
C THR A 116 -18.34 -11.96 12.60
N GLY A 117 -18.07 -11.32 11.46
CA GLY A 117 -18.99 -10.37 10.81
C GLY A 117 -19.11 -9.02 11.53
N GLU A 118 -18.33 -8.78 12.58
CA GLU A 118 -18.34 -7.53 13.35
C GLU A 118 -17.64 -6.39 12.58
N GLU A 119 -18.03 -5.15 12.86
CA GLU A 119 -17.41 -3.94 12.32
C GLU A 119 -15.94 -3.82 12.80
N ILE A 120 -15.02 -3.54 11.88
CA ILE A 120 -13.57 -3.38 12.12
C ILE A 120 -13.22 -1.94 12.52
#